data_AF-A0A7S4URD6-F1
#
_entry.id   AF-A0A7S4URD6-F1
#
_cell.length_a   1.000
_cell.length_b   1.000
_cell.length_c   1.000
_cell.angle_alpha   90.00
_cell.angle_beta   90.00
_cell.angle_gamma   90.00
#
_symmetry.space_group_name_H-M   'P 1'
#
loop_
_entity.id
_entity.type
_entity.pdbx_description
1 polymer ?
#
loop_
_entity_poly.entity_id
_entity_poly.type
_entity_poly.pdbx_seq_one_letter_code
_entity_poly.pdbx_strand_id
1 'polypeptide(L)'
;AESTPEEFLSILQVLRDRGALVDTFTKKRIHRKQLPITADDTLLVVGDHDTMTKAFQMLGVPFEKETSVSGGGVDKLKRKKRILSRDILPSDCYPPPLQKYMGRSFYETTQTMLLEEVKMKGGLRMFVKPKNEVKKFTGRVITTLYDVQSLPSDTYLYVCDCVHFMSEFRFFVQSGCVIGIQCYKGDPCLQSKLNMVIIKKAIDDLESSPYKTAAYALDFGLVSHTYKSEDSVTTDYKDVDSLFDTLLVEWNDAYSLGSYGFSSQHYTDMLIARWQEVARHVQHISQQN
;
A
#
# COMPACT_ATOMS: atom_id res chain seq x y z
N ALA A 1 17.86 10.11 21.10
CA ALA A 1 17.14 10.60 19.92
C ALA A 1 17.04 9.42 18.96
N GLU A 2 15.86 9.10 18.44
CA GLU A 2 15.77 8.10 17.36
C GLU A 2 16.59 8.61 16.17
N SER A 3 17.50 7.78 15.66
CA SER A 3 18.28 8.09 14.48
C SER A 3 17.38 8.14 13.24
N THR A 4 17.57 9.13 12.39
CA THR A 4 16.91 9.19 11.07
C THR A 4 17.23 7.92 10.28
N PRO A 5 16.21 7.19 9.78
CA PRO A 5 16.43 6.05 8.89
C PRO A 5 17.35 6.37 7.70
N GLU A 6 18.22 5.42 7.34
CA GLU A 6 19.22 5.56 6.27
C GLU A 6 18.60 5.92 4.91
N GLU A 7 17.41 5.39 4.63
CA GLU A 7 16.62 5.73 3.46
C GLU A 7 16.32 7.24 3.36
N PHE A 8 15.91 7.87 4.47
CA PHE A 8 15.66 9.31 4.48
C PHE A 8 16.97 10.10 4.36
N LEU A 9 18.08 9.62 4.93
CA LEU A 9 19.39 10.27 4.75
C LEU A 9 19.78 10.30 3.27
N SER A 10 19.51 9.22 2.54
CA SER A 10 19.80 9.13 1.10
C SER A 10 18.94 10.12 0.28
N ILE A 11 17.66 10.27 0.64
CA ILE A 11 16.78 11.29 0.02
C ILE A 11 17.27 12.71 0.30
N LEU A 12 17.67 12.99 1.55
CA LEU A 12 18.22 14.30 1.92
C LEU A 12 19.47 14.62 1.09
N GLN A 13 20.34 13.64 0.85
CA GLN A 13 21.52 13.83 0.01
C GLN A 13 21.15 14.12 -1.44
N VAL A 14 20.24 13.33 -2.03
CA VAL A 14 19.75 13.56 -3.41
C VAL A 14 19.18 14.97 -3.58
N LEU A 15 18.37 15.43 -2.63
CA LEU A 15 17.78 16.77 -2.70
C LEU A 15 18.83 17.88 -2.58
N ARG A 16 19.84 17.72 -1.70
CA ARG A 16 20.95 18.67 -1.58
C ARG A 16 21.80 18.72 -2.85
N ASP A 17 22.10 17.57 -3.44
CA ASP A 17 22.88 17.48 -4.68
C ASP A 17 22.15 18.15 -5.86
N ARG A 18 20.80 18.19 -5.80
CA ARG A 18 19.94 18.92 -6.74
C ARG A 18 19.79 20.41 -6.41
N GLY A 19 20.48 20.90 -5.38
CA GLY A 19 20.43 22.31 -4.96
C GLY A 19 19.16 22.70 -4.20
N ALA A 20 18.37 21.74 -3.72
CA ALA A 20 17.20 22.04 -2.90
C ALA A 20 17.62 22.51 -1.49
N LEU A 21 16.84 23.43 -0.92
CA LEU A 21 16.94 23.78 0.49
C LEU A 21 16.26 22.66 1.30
N VAL A 22 17.00 22.04 2.21
CA VAL A 22 16.57 20.85 2.92
C VAL A 22 16.75 21.01 4.42
N ASP A 23 15.64 20.93 5.15
CA ASP A 23 15.60 20.95 6.61
C ASP A 23 14.99 19.67 7.17
N THR A 24 15.59 19.13 8.24
CA THR A 24 15.00 18.03 9.00
C THR A 24 14.11 18.54 10.12
N PHE A 25 13.01 17.85 10.40
CA PHE A 25 12.11 18.16 11.51
C PHE A 25 11.75 16.91 12.31
N THR A 26 11.21 17.11 13.51
CA THR A 26 10.74 16.00 14.36
C THR A 26 9.26 15.74 14.13
N LYS A 27 8.82 14.50 14.34
CA LYS A 27 7.39 14.14 14.35
C LYS A 27 6.55 15.07 15.25
N LYS A 28 7.11 15.52 16.38
CA LYS A 28 6.44 16.47 17.28
C LYS A 28 6.11 17.81 16.61
N ARG A 29 6.99 18.35 15.75
CA ARG A 29 6.78 19.64 15.07
C ARG A 29 5.61 19.57 14.09
N ILE A 30 5.55 18.52 13.25
CA ILE A 30 4.46 18.36 12.29
C ILE A 30 3.12 18.09 12.99
N HIS A 31 3.12 17.31 14.07
CA HIS A 31 1.93 17.07 14.88
C HIS A 31 1.39 18.33 15.55
N ARG A 32 2.29 19.24 15.95
CA ARG A 32 1.95 20.55 16.50
C ARG A 32 1.65 21.60 15.42
N LYS A 33 1.65 21.21 14.13
CA LYS A 33 1.44 22.09 12.98
C LYS A 33 2.41 23.28 12.93
N GLN A 34 3.67 23.04 13.29
CA GLN A 34 4.73 24.07 13.37
C GLN A 34 5.61 24.13 12.11
N LEU A 35 5.08 23.65 10.98
CA LEU A 35 5.75 23.67 9.68
C LEU A 35 4.88 24.46 8.70
N PRO A 36 5.46 25.35 7.90
CA PRO A 36 4.73 26.13 6.90
C PRO A 36 4.44 25.27 5.66
N ILE A 37 3.55 24.28 5.81
CA ILE A 37 3.18 23.40 4.69
C ILE A 37 2.18 24.13 3.80
N THR A 38 2.57 24.40 2.57
CA THR A 38 1.76 25.00 1.52
C THR A 38 1.56 24.02 0.38
N ALA A 39 0.45 24.18 -0.35
CA ALA A 39 0.15 23.35 -1.52
C ALA A 39 0.80 23.87 -2.79
N ASP A 40 1.78 24.78 -2.72
CA ASP A 40 2.55 25.20 -3.88
C ASP A 40 3.54 24.11 -4.32
N ASP A 41 4.00 24.19 -5.57
CA ASP A 41 4.92 23.20 -6.15
C ASP A 41 6.37 23.37 -5.66
N THR A 42 6.63 24.18 -4.63
CA THR A 42 7.99 24.50 -4.14
C THR A 42 8.39 23.72 -2.89
N LEU A 43 7.43 23.11 -2.21
CA LEU A 43 7.66 22.33 -1.00
C LEU A 43 7.56 20.83 -1.27
N LEU A 44 8.41 20.04 -0.60
CA LEU A 44 8.26 18.59 -0.49
C LEU A 44 8.37 18.21 0.99
N VAL A 45 7.41 17.40 1.47
CA VAL A 45 7.52 16.74 2.78
C VAL A 45 7.70 15.25 2.56
N VAL A 46 8.67 14.65 3.25
CA VAL A 46 8.94 13.21 3.21
C VAL A 46 8.96 12.69 4.65
N GLY A 47 8.36 11.52 4.85
CA GLY A 47 8.38 10.83 6.13
C GLY A 47 7.66 9.49 6.06
N ASP A 48 7.45 8.89 7.23
CA ASP A 48 6.63 7.69 7.35
C ASP A 48 5.13 7.99 7.18
N HIS A 49 4.30 6.94 7.20
CA HIS A 49 2.87 7.06 6.93
C HIS A 49 2.17 8.05 7.87
N ASP A 50 2.52 8.05 9.16
CA ASP A 50 1.99 8.97 10.16
C ASP A 50 2.39 10.42 9.87
N THR A 51 3.67 10.67 9.57
CA THR A 51 4.19 11.99 9.18
C THR A 51 3.48 12.50 7.92
N MET A 52 3.35 11.67 6.90
CA MET A 52 2.72 12.05 5.63
C MET A 52 1.23 12.30 5.78
N THR A 53 0.54 11.51 6.60
CA THR A 53 -0.87 11.75 6.94
C THR A 53 -1.06 13.15 7.55
N LYS A 54 -0.18 13.56 8.46
CA LYS A 54 -0.22 14.93 9.03
C LYS A 54 0.15 16.00 8.01
N ALA A 55 1.12 15.74 7.15
CA ALA A 55 1.48 16.65 6.07
C ALA A 55 0.30 16.93 5.15
N PHE A 56 -0.39 15.89 4.69
CA PHE A 56 -1.57 16.03 3.83
C PHE A 56 -2.75 16.71 4.54
N GLN A 57 -2.95 16.47 5.84
CA GLN A 57 -3.93 17.22 6.64
C GLN A 57 -3.63 18.72 6.67
N MET A 58 -2.36 19.09 6.78
CA MET A 58 -1.93 20.49 6.74
C MET A 58 -2.00 21.09 5.34
N LEU A 59 -1.77 20.28 4.31
CA LEU A 59 -1.88 20.66 2.91
C LEU A 59 -3.31 21.07 2.53
N GLY A 60 -4.32 20.49 3.20
CA GLY A 60 -5.74 20.74 2.95
C GLY A 60 -6.51 19.52 2.44
N VAL A 61 -5.89 18.33 2.43
CA VAL A 61 -6.60 17.08 2.12
C VAL A 61 -7.68 16.85 3.19
N PRO A 62 -8.95 16.59 2.80
CA PRO A 62 -10.03 16.45 3.76
C PRO A 62 -9.94 15.10 4.48
N PHE A 63 -9.36 15.06 5.68
CA PHE A 63 -9.43 13.86 6.54
C PHE A 63 -10.67 13.92 7.45
N GLU A 64 -11.37 12.79 7.62
CA GLU A 64 -12.31 12.65 8.72
C GLU A 64 -11.56 12.29 10.01
N LYS A 65 -11.97 12.88 11.15
CA LYS A 65 -11.70 12.25 12.45
C LYS A 65 -12.69 11.08 12.57
N GLU A 66 -12.19 9.88 12.78
CA GLU A 66 -13.02 8.74 13.20
C GLU A 66 -13.64 9.07 14.56
N THR A 67 -14.81 9.71 14.55
CA THR A 67 -15.69 9.71 15.70
C THR A 67 -16.69 8.59 15.49
N SER A 68 -16.64 7.60 16.37
CA SER A 68 -17.53 6.45 16.45
C SER A 68 -18.97 6.84 16.11
N VAL A 69 -19.50 6.31 15.01
CA VAL A 69 -20.89 6.53 14.62
C VAL A 69 -21.75 5.57 15.44
N SER A 70 -22.11 5.99 16.65
CA SER A 70 -23.28 5.45 17.33
C SER A 70 -24.52 6.17 16.77
N GLY A 71 -25.20 5.52 15.82
CA GLY A 71 -26.59 5.80 15.45
C GLY A 71 -26.84 6.97 14.49
N GLY A 72 -27.48 6.66 13.36
CA GLY A 72 -28.28 7.61 12.57
C GLY A 72 -27.54 8.44 11.52
N GLY A 73 -27.71 8.07 10.24
CA GLY A 73 -27.49 8.93 9.07
C GLY A 73 -26.08 9.48 8.85
N VAL A 74 -25.30 8.87 7.95
CA VAL A 74 -24.05 9.49 7.48
C VAL A 74 -24.40 10.77 6.70
N ASP A 75 -24.09 11.92 7.29
CA ASP A 75 -24.27 13.25 6.69
C ASP A 75 -23.66 13.31 5.26
N LYS A 76 -24.40 13.89 4.31
CA LYS A 76 -23.98 14.03 2.90
C LYS A 76 -22.61 14.72 2.78
N LEU A 77 -22.33 15.70 3.65
CA LEU A 77 -21.07 16.42 3.66
C LEU A 77 -19.89 15.55 4.10
N LYS A 78 -20.11 14.68 5.10
CA LYS A 78 -19.13 13.69 5.57
C LYS A 78 -18.80 12.68 4.47
N ARG A 79 -19.84 12.12 3.83
CA ARG A 79 -19.68 11.22 2.68
C ARG A 79 -18.88 11.88 1.54
N LYS A 80 -19.14 13.15 1.22
CA LYS A 80 -18.40 13.90 0.19
C LYS A 80 -16.92 14.05 0.53
N LYS A 81 -16.59 14.43 1.77
CA LYS A 81 -15.20 14.57 2.24
C LYS A 81 -14.43 13.25 2.18
N ARG A 82 -15.06 12.15 2.59
CA ARG A 82 -14.46 10.81 2.53
C ARG A 82 -14.23 10.30 1.10
N ILE A 83 -15.10 10.66 0.16
CA ILE A 83 -14.90 10.34 -1.26
C ILE A 83 -13.70 11.14 -1.78
N LEU A 84 -13.70 12.46 -1.59
CA LEU A 84 -12.59 13.33 -1.98
C LEU A 84 -11.25 12.89 -1.39
N SER A 85 -11.23 12.47 -0.12
CA SER A 85 -10.00 12.00 0.52
C SER A 85 -9.47 10.72 -0.12
N ARG A 86 -10.36 9.79 -0.49
CA ARG A 86 -10.01 8.51 -1.13
C ARG A 86 -9.58 8.70 -2.58
N ASP A 87 -10.16 9.67 -3.28
CA ASP A 87 -9.75 10.02 -4.63
C ASP A 87 -8.35 10.65 -4.64
N ILE A 88 -8.00 11.43 -3.61
CA ILE A 88 -6.68 12.06 -3.50
C ILE A 88 -5.64 11.08 -2.92
N LEU A 89 -6.00 10.33 -1.88
CA LEU A 89 -5.14 9.39 -1.17
C LEU A 89 -5.80 8.01 -1.11
N PRO A 90 -5.69 7.19 -2.17
CA PRO A 90 -6.18 5.83 -2.14
C PRO A 90 -5.49 5.05 -1.01
N SER A 91 -6.29 4.37 -0.19
CA SER A 91 -5.79 3.55 0.93
C SER A 91 -6.08 2.06 0.75
N ASP A 92 -6.81 1.69 -0.30
CA ASP A 92 -7.14 0.31 -0.60
C ASP A 92 -5.93 -0.39 -1.24
N CYS A 93 -5.41 -1.42 -0.57
CA CYS A 93 -4.31 -2.23 -1.08
C CYS A 93 -4.71 -3.16 -2.24
N TYR A 94 -6.01 -3.34 -2.48
CA TYR A 94 -6.59 -4.15 -3.54
C TYR A 94 -7.61 -3.34 -4.37
N PRO A 95 -7.18 -2.27 -5.04
CA PRO A 95 -8.10 -1.46 -5.84
C PRO A 95 -8.78 -2.36 -6.90
N PRO A 96 -10.07 -2.12 -7.23
CA PRO A 96 -10.85 -3.01 -8.09
C PRO A 96 -10.19 -3.49 -9.39
N PRO A 97 -9.46 -2.66 -10.16
CA PRO A 97 -8.78 -3.11 -11.38
C PRO A 97 -7.75 -4.23 -11.13
N LEU A 98 -7.20 -4.31 -9.92
CA LEU A 98 -6.11 -5.19 -9.56
C LEU A 98 -6.54 -6.51 -8.90
N GLN A 99 -7.78 -6.60 -8.40
CA GLN A 99 -8.25 -7.74 -7.60
C GLN A 99 -8.15 -9.08 -8.34
N LYS A 100 -8.35 -9.09 -9.65
CA LYS A 100 -8.25 -10.29 -10.50
C LYS A 100 -6.83 -10.89 -10.57
N TYR A 101 -5.80 -10.13 -10.18
CA TYR A 101 -4.41 -10.60 -10.17
C TYR A 101 -4.00 -11.26 -8.86
N MET A 102 -4.86 -11.24 -7.84
CA MET A 102 -4.53 -11.80 -6.52
C MET A 102 -4.43 -13.33 -6.52
N GLY A 103 -5.09 -14.01 -7.48
CA GLY A 103 -5.11 -15.48 -7.56
C GLY A 103 -5.71 -16.17 -6.33
N ARG A 104 -6.52 -15.46 -5.54
CA ARG A 104 -7.17 -15.96 -4.32
C ARG A 104 -8.52 -15.30 -4.12
N SER A 105 -9.43 -15.98 -3.44
CA SER A 105 -10.68 -15.38 -3.00
C SER A 105 -10.42 -14.45 -1.82
N PHE A 106 -11.24 -13.42 -1.69
CA PHE A 106 -11.28 -12.59 -0.50
C PHE A 106 -12.69 -12.06 -0.26
N TYR A 107 -12.96 -11.68 0.98
CA TYR A 107 -14.15 -10.94 1.34
C TYR A 107 -13.83 -9.89 2.41
N GLU A 108 -14.76 -8.97 2.59
CA GLU A 108 -14.66 -7.86 3.54
C GLU A 108 -15.52 -8.15 4.76
N THR A 109 -14.98 -7.85 5.95
CA THR A 109 -15.69 -8.02 7.21
C THR A 109 -15.13 -7.08 8.27
N THR A 110 -15.67 -7.11 9.48
CA THR A 110 -15.07 -6.46 10.65
C THR A 110 -14.44 -7.50 11.56
N GLN A 111 -13.53 -7.06 12.44
CA GLN A 111 -12.96 -7.93 13.48
C GLN A 111 -14.06 -8.62 14.31
N THR A 112 -15.13 -7.91 14.66
CA THR A 112 -16.27 -8.42 15.42
C THR A 112 -16.99 -9.54 14.68
N MET A 113 -17.32 -9.33 13.40
CA MET A 113 -18.03 -10.32 12.58
C MET A 113 -17.15 -11.54 12.28
N LEU A 114 -15.84 -11.34 12.05
CA LEU A 114 -14.89 -12.44 11.89
C LEU A 114 -14.79 -13.29 13.16
N LEU A 115 -14.81 -12.66 14.34
CA LEU A 115 -14.78 -13.38 15.61
C LEU A 115 -16.00 -14.29 15.77
N GLU A 116 -17.19 -13.81 15.42
CA GLU A 116 -18.42 -14.61 15.42
C GLU A 116 -18.33 -15.78 14.43
N GLU A 117 -17.83 -15.51 13.22
CA GLU A 117 -17.65 -16.54 12.18
C GLU A 117 -16.71 -17.67 12.64
N VAL A 118 -15.54 -17.33 13.22
CA VAL A 118 -14.59 -18.34 13.71
C VAL A 118 -15.19 -19.14 14.87
N LYS A 119 -15.98 -18.51 15.75
CA LYS A 119 -16.68 -19.20 16.85
C LYS A 119 -17.67 -20.22 16.32
N MET A 120 -18.44 -19.86 15.29
CA MET A 120 -19.45 -20.73 14.69
C MET A 120 -18.83 -21.89 13.88
N LYS A 121 -17.74 -21.64 13.16
CA LYS A 121 -17.09 -22.63 12.28
C LYS A 121 -16.10 -23.55 13.01
N GLY A 122 -15.72 -23.25 14.25
CA GLY A 122 -14.78 -24.06 15.03
C GLY A 122 -13.30 -23.86 14.65
N GLY A 123 -12.98 -22.74 14.00
CA GLY A 123 -11.63 -22.43 13.50
C GLY A 123 -11.64 -22.08 12.00
N LEU A 124 -10.69 -21.23 11.59
CA LEU A 124 -10.47 -20.83 10.20
C LEU A 124 -8.97 -20.64 9.99
N ARG A 125 -8.43 -21.10 8.87
CA ARG A 125 -7.06 -20.80 8.44
C ARG A 125 -7.09 -19.82 7.27
N MET A 126 -7.10 -18.53 7.58
CA MET A 126 -7.24 -17.46 6.58
C MET A 126 -6.19 -16.36 6.79
N PHE A 127 -5.77 -15.74 5.70
CA PHE A 127 -4.91 -14.56 5.77
C PHE A 127 -5.77 -13.30 5.99
N VAL A 128 -5.45 -12.52 7.02
CA VAL A 128 -6.22 -11.34 7.41
C VAL A 128 -5.32 -10.11 7.44
N LYS A 129 -5.79 -9.00 6.85
CA LYS A 129 -5.12 -7.70 6.86
C LYS A 129 -6.12 -6.56 7.03
N PRO A 130 -5.72 -5.38 7.54
CA PRO A 130 -6.60 -4.22 7.58
C PRO A 130 -6.91 -3.73 6.17
N LYS A 131 -8.16 -3.29 5.93
CA LYS A 131 -8.59 -2.73 4.64
C LYS A 131 -8.35 -1.22 4.53
N ASN A 132 -8.92 -0.45 5.45
CA ASN A 132 -9.00 1.02 5.31
C ASN A 132 -7.91 1.78 6.06
N GLU A 133 -7.24 1.12 7.01
CA GLU A 133 -6.26 1.72 7.90
C GLU A 133 -4.86 1.20 7.53
N VAL A 134 -4.17 2.00 6.71
CA VAL A 134 -2.83 1.70 6.22
C VAL A 134 -1.91 1.44 7.41
N LYS A 135 -1.23 0.29 7.38
CA LYS A 135 -0.24 -0.15 8.39
C LYS A 135 -0.78 -0.26 9.84
N LYS A 136 -2.10 -0.40 10.07
CA LYS A 136 -2.65 -0.64 11.43
C LYS A 136 -2.06 -1.89 12.08
N PHE A 137 -1.88 -2.94 11.30
CA PHE A 137 -1.11 -4.13 11.66
C PHE A 137 -0.63 -4.85 10.39
N THR A 138 0.46 -5.61 10.51
CA THR A 138 0.95 -6.48 9.42
C THR A 138 0.01 -7.65 9.22
N GLY A 139 -0.43 -7.86 7.97
CA GLY A 139 -1.30 -8.98 7.62
C GLY A 139 -0.72 -10.32 8.06
N ARG A 140 -1.58 -11.21 8.58
CA ARG A 140 -1.17 -12.46 9.21
C ARG A 140 -2.16 -13.57 8.98
N VAL A 141 -1.70 -14.81 9.08
CA VAL A 141 -2.59 -15.98 9.06
C VAL A 141 -3.22 -16.12 10.45
N ILE A 142 -4.55 -16.17 10.47
CA ILE A 142 -5.36 -16.48 11.65
C ILE A 142 -5.62 -17.97 11.60
N THR A 143 -5.41 -18.66 12.73
CA THR A 143 -5.68 -20.10 12.89
C THR A 143 -6.58 -20.39 14.09
N THR A 144 -6.57 -19.50 15.08
CA THR A 144 -7.30 -19.66 16.34
C THR A 144 -8.23 -18.48 16.60
N LEU A 145 -9.17 -18.66 17.53
CA LEU A 145 -10.00 -17.58 18.06
C LEU A 145 -9.16 -16.46 18.70
N TYR A 146 -8.07 -16.83 19.38
CA TYR A 146 -7.18 -15.89 20.04
C TYR A 146 -6.50 -14.97 19.02
N ASP A 147 -6.11 -15.51 17.85
CA ASP A 147 -5.51 -14.71 16.78
C ASP A 147 -6.46 -13.58 16.35
N VAL A 148 -7.76 -13.86 16.22
CA VAL A 148 -8.77 -12.83 15.89
C VAL A 148 -8.94 -11.84 17.04
N GLN A 149 -8.97 -12.31 18.29
CA GLN A 149 -9.10 -11.45 19.48
C GLN A 149 -7.90 -10.52 19.66
N SER A 150 -6.73 -10.89 19.16
CA SER A 150 -5.53 -10.06 19.17
C SER A 150 -5.57 -8.90 18.16
N LEU A 151 -6.49 -8.95 17.19
CA LEU A 151 -6.69 -7.87 16.24
C LEU A 151 -7.43 -6.69 16.92
N PRO A 152 -7.12 -5.43 16.56
CA PRO A 152 -7.82 -4.30 17.13
C PRO A 152 -9.34 -4.37 16.86
N SER A 153 -10.14 -4.12 17.89
CA SER A 153 -11.60 -4.20 17.83
C SER A 153 -12.20 -3.32 16.72
N ASP A 154 -13.27 -3.81 16.09
CA ASP A 154 -14.04 -3.13 15.03
C ASP A 154 -13.23 -2.65 13.82
N THR A 155 -12.04 -3.21 13.61
CA THR A 155 -11.24 -2.94 12.41
C THR A 155 -11.93 -3.52 11.18
N TYR A 156 -11.97 -2.77 10.08
CA TYR A 156 -12.37 -3.29 8.77
C TYR A 156 -11.24 -4.13 8.14
N LEU A 157 -11.57 -5.34 7.74
CA LEU A 157 -10.62 -6.38 7.35
C LEU A 157 -10.88 -6.89 5.94
N TYR A 158 -9.79 -7.23 5.27
CA TYR A 158 -9.79 -8.24 4.22
C TYR A 158 -9.49 -9.60 4.83
N VAL A 159 -10.31 -10.59 4.48
CA VAL A 159 -10.07 -12.01 4.79
C VAL A 159 -9.87 -12.73 3.46
N CYS A 160 -8.70 -13.34 3.28
CA CYS A 160 -8.26 -13.92 2.01
C CYS A 160 -7.85 -15.39 2.19
N ASP A 161 -7.99 -16.17 1.12
CA ASP A 161 -7.35 -17.49 1.09
C ASP A 161 -5.84 -17.36 1.32
N CYS A 162 -5.25 -18.35 1.99
CA CYS A 162 -3.81 -18.35 2.23
C CYS A 162 -3.05 -18.73 0.95
N VAL A 163 -2.07 -17.91 0.59
CA VAL A 163 -1.16 -18.18 -0.52
C VAL A 163 0.26 -18.26 0.03
N HIS A 164 1.03 -19.25 -0.41
CA HIS A 164 2.44 -19.40 -0.06
C HIS A 164 3.30 -18.79 -1.16
N PHE A 165 3.84 -17.60 -0.90
CA PHE A 165 4.77 -16.92 -1.80
C PHE A 165 6.20 -17.39 -1.54
N MET A 166 6.89 -17.84 -2.58
CA MET A 166 8.31 -18.22 -2.52
C MET A 166 9.22 -17.00 -2.42
N SER A 167 8.92 -15.99 -3.24
CA SER A 167 9.57 -14.69 -3.23
C SER A 167 8.54 -13.60 -3.51
N GLU A 168 8.75 -12.42 -2.94
CA GLU A 168 7.92 -11.23 -3.14
C GLU A 168 8.80 -10.09 -3.68
N PHE A 169 8.33 -9.48 -4.77
CA PHE A 169 9.03 -8.45 -5.53
C PHE A 169 8.18 -7.20 -5.58
N ARG A 170 8.80 -6.06 -5.28
CA ARG A 170 8.22 -4.74 -5.42
C ARG A 170 8.59 -4.16 -6.77
N PHE A 171 7.57 -3.84 -7.57
CA PHE A 171 7.69 -3.08 -8.81
C PHE A 171 7.44 -1.61 -8.52
N PHE A 172 8.45 -0.77 -8.69
CA PHE A 172 8.35 0.68 -8.59
C PHE A 172 7.84 1.22 -9.91
N VAL A 173 6.69 1.89 -9.89
CA VAL A 173 6.02 2.39 -11.08
C VAL A 173 5.83 3.90 -10.99
N GLN A 174 6.23 4.61 -12.03
CA GLN A 174 6.03 6.04 -12.17
C GLN A 174 5.45 6.33 -13.55
N SER A 175 4.31 7.02 -13.59
CA SER A 175 3.60 7.33 -14.84
C SER A 175 3.38 6.10 -15.74
N GLY A 176 2.89 5.00 -15.14
CA GLY A 176 2.67 3.72 -15.84
C GLY A 176 3.93 2.95 -16.26
N CYS A 177 5.13 3.45 -15.97
CA CYS A 177 6.39 2.80 -16.35
C CYS A 177 7.05 2.14 -15.13
N VAL A 178 7.46 0.88 -15.27
CA VAL A 178 8.32 0.21 -14.26
C VAL A 178 9.71 0.83 -14.31
N ILE A 179 10.10 1.48 -13.22
CA ILE A 179 11.42 2.14 -13.08
C ILE A 179 12.37 1.35 -12.18
N GLY A 180 11.89 0.30 -11.53
CA GLY A 180 12.69 -0.56 -10.67
C GLY A 180 11.96 -1.80 -10.18
N ILE A 181 12.72 -2.83 -9.83
CA ILE A 181 12.23 -4.07 -9.21
C ILE A 181 13.15 -4.38 -8.04
N GLN A 182 12.59 -4.67 -6.86
CA GLN A 182 13.35 -5.12 -5.69
C GLN A 182 12.72 -6.36 -5.07
N CYS A 183 13.52 -7.40 -4.83
CA CYS A 183 13.11 -8.55 -4.04
C CYS A 183 13.26 -8.20 -2.55
N TYR A 184 12.17 -8.08 -1.82
CA TYR A 184 12.23 -7.74 -0.39
C TYR A 184 12.05 -8.95 0.52
N LYS A 185 11.63 -10.10 -0.03
CA LYS A 185 11.44 -11.35 0.71
C LYS A 185 11.62 -12.56 -0.21
N GLY A 186 12.31 -13.58 0.28
CA GLY A 186 12.58 -14.81 -0.47
C GLY A 186 13.88 -14.74 -1.29
N ASP A 187 13.96 -15.56 -2.32
CA ASP A 187 15.12 -15.68 -3.20
C ASP A 187 15.02 -14.69 -4.40
N PRO A 188 15.94 -13.71 -4.51
CA PRO A 188 15.99 -12.79 -5.63
C PRO A 188 16.33 -13.47 -6.98
N CYS A 189 16.96 -14.65 -6.98
CA CYS A 189 17.29 -15.37 -8.21
C CYS A 189 16.04 -15.80 -8.99
N LEU A 190 14.88 -15.87 -8.31
CA LEU A 190 13.60 -16.20 -8.91
C LEU A 190 12.97 -15.05 -9.71
N GLN A 191 13.54 -13.84 -9.72
CA GLN A 191 12.98 -12.70 -10.46
C GLN A 191 12.71 -13.02 -11.94
N SER A 192 13.60 -13.80 -12.56
CA SER A 192 13.48 -14.23 -13.96
C SER A 192 12.25 -15.11 -14.25
N LYS A 193 11.60 -15.64 -13.21
CA LYS A 193 10.39 -16.47 -13.28
C LYS A 193 9.09 -15.68 -13.21
N LEU A 194 9.16 -14.37 -12.98
CA LEU A 194 7.98 -13.51 -12.97
C LEU A 194 7.36 -13.42 -14.37
N ASN A 195 6.04 -13.57 -14.43
CA ASN A 195 5.29 -13.35 -15.65
C ASN A 195 5.09 -11.85 -15.88
N MET A 196 6.03 -11.24 -16.61
CA MET A 196 6.01 -9.82 -16.93
C MET A 196 4.80 -9.37 -17.75
N VAL A 197 4.15 -10.28 -18.48
CA VAL A 197 2.91 -9.98 -19.22
C VAL A 197 1.76 -9.71 -18.26
N ILE A 198 1.62 -10.52 -17.19
CA ILE A 198 0.61 -10.31 -16.14
C ILE A 198 0.84 -8.98 -15.43
N ILE A 199 2.10 -8.70 -15.05
CA ILE A 199 2.47 -7.46 -14.36
C ILE A 199 2.16 -6.24 -15.23
N LYS A 200 2.55 -6.26 -16.51
CA LYS A 200 2.25 -5.18 -17.44
C LYS A 200 0.75 -4.96 -17.57
N LYS A 201 -0.03 -6.04 -17.71
CA LYS A 201 -1.50 -5.96 -17.81
C LYS A 201 -2.13 -5.35 -16.54
N ALA A 202 -1.59 -5.67 -15.37
CA ALA A 202 -2.04 -5.09 -14.11
C ALA A 202 -1.78 -3.59 -14.03
N ILE A 203 -0.61 -3.15 -14.50
CA ILE A 203 -0.28 -1.72 -14.63
C ILE A 203 -1.24 -1.06 -15.63
N ASP A 204 -1.39 -1.61 -16.83
CA ASP A 204 -2.27 -1.06 -17.87
C ASP A 204 -3.73 -0.92 -17.38
N ASP A 205 -4.24 -1.92 -16.65
CA ASP A 205 -5.58 -1.88 -16.06
C ASP A 205 -5.72 -0.80 -14.98
N LEU A 206 -4.69 -0.60 -14.15
CA LEU A 206 -4.69 0.45 -13.13
C LEU A 206 -4.61 1.84 -13.77
N GLU A 207 -3.70 2.04 -14.75
CA GLU A 207 -3.51 3.29 -15.49
C GLU A 207 -4.74 3.70 -16.32
N SER A 208 -5.55 2.72 -16.73
CA SER A 208 -6.82 2.93 -17.43
C SER A 208 -8.01 3.18 -16.49
N SER A 209 -7.76 3.22 -15.17
CA SER A 209 -8.79 3.35 -14.14
C SER A 209 -8.70 4.69 -13.38
N PRO A 210 -9.72 5.07 -12.59
CA PRO A 210 -9.65 6.23 -11.71
C PRO A 210 -8.75 6.02 -10.48
N TYR A 211 -8.20 4.81 -10.27
CA TYR A 211 -7.38 4.48 -9.10
C TYR A 211 -5.88 4.74 -9.31
N LYS A 212 -5.48 5.20 -10.49
CA LYS A 212 -4.07 5.50 -10.77
C LYS A 212 -3.56 6.67 -9.92
N THR A 213 -2.27 6.63 -9.63
CA THR A 213 -1.51 7.72 -9.03
C THR A 213 -0.25 7.96 -9.85
N ALA A 214 0.35 9.15 -9.74
CA ALA A 214 1.54 9.53 -10.49
C ALA A 214 2.74 8.60 -10.24
N ALA A 215 2.81 8.01 -9.04
CA ALA A 215 3.77 6.99 -8.66
C ALA A 215 3.17 6.04 -7.61
N TYR A 216 3.56 4.77 -7.66
CA TYR A 216 3.13 3.72 -6.73
C TYR A 216 4.06 2.51 -6.81
N ALA A 217 3.82 1.53 -5.93
CA ALA A 217 4.42 0.21 -6.01
C ALA A 217 3.35 -0.88 -6.16
N LEU A 218 3.68 -1.90 -6.96
CA LEU A 218 2.94 -3.16 -7.01
C LEU A 218 3.83 -4.27 -6.47
N ASP A 219 3.39 -4.92 -5.41
CA ASP A 219 4.07 -6.08 -4.87
C ASP A 219 3.46 -7.33 -5.51
N PHE A 220 4.29 -8.12 -6.20
CA PHE A 220 3.94 -9.38 -6.81
C PHE A 220 4.78 -10.51 -6.19
N GLY A 221 4.15 -11.65 -5.98
CA GLY A 221 4.81 -12.83 -5.45
C GLY A 221 4.77 -13.99 -6.43
N LEU A 222 5.80 -14.83 -6.35
CA LEU A 222 5.87 -16.10 -7.08
C LEU A 222 5.30 -17.23 -6.23
N VAL A 223 4.47 -18.04 -6.85
CA VAL A 223 3.88 -19.25 -6.26
C VAL A 223 4.25 -20.44 -7.13
N SER A 224 4.71 -21.55 -6.54
CA SER A 224 4.98 -22.77 -7.29
C SER A 224 3.77 -23.71 -7.32
N HIS A 225 3.50 -24.28 -8.50
CA HIS A 225 2.50 -25.34 -8.71
C HIS A 225 2.89 -26.68 -8.09
N THR A 226 4.16 -26.88 -7.74
CA THR A 226 4.65 -28.12 -7.11
C THR A 226 4.51 -28.11 -5.59
N TYR A 227 4.13 -26.99 -4.97
CA TYR A 227 3.83 -26.92 -3.55
C TYR A 227 2.42 -27.49 -3.27
N LYS A 228 2.25 -28.78 -3.53
CA LYS A 228 1.16 -29.59 -2.97
C LYS A 228 1.73 -30.42 -1.83
N SER A 229 0.95 -30.59 -0.76
CA SER A 229 1.27 -31.37 0.45
C SER A 229 1.97 -32.69 0.14
N GLU A 230 2.78 -33.18 1.09
CA GLU A 230 3.69 -34.35 1.08
C GLU A 230 3.22 -35.65 0.36
N ASP A 231 1.97 -35.74 -0.09
CA ASP A 231 1.34 -36.90 -0.73
C ASP A 231 1.03 -36.74 -2.24
N SER A 232 1.55 -35.71 -2.93
CA SER A 232 1.21 -35.47 -4.34
C SER A 232 2.32 -35.88 -5.32
N VAL A 233 2.01 -36.88 -6.15
CA VAL A 233 2.85 -37.37 -7.26
C VAL A 233 3.24 -36.23 -8.21
N THR A 234 4.55 -36.11 -8.46
CA THR A 234 5.16 -35.21 -9.44
C THR A 234 4.72 -35.55 -10.86
N THR A 235 4.01 -34.64 -11.50
CA THR A 235 3.78 -34.66 -12.95
C THR A 235 4.98 -34.02 -13.66
N ASP A 236 5.50 -34.65 -14.71
CA ASP A 236 6.55 -34.10 -15.56
C ASP A 236 6.07 -32.85 -16.32
N TYR A 237 6.31 -31.67 -15.75
CA TYR A 237 6.11 -30.40 -16.45
C TYR A 237 7.28 -30.17 -17.42
N LYS A 238 6.98 -30.24 -18.72
CA LYS A 238 7.96 -30.03 -19.81
C LYS A 238 8.35 -28.56 -20.03
N ASP A 239 7.77 -27.63 -19.27
CA ASP A 239 8.06 -26.20 -19.34
C ASP A 239 8.22 -25.63 -17.93
N VAL A 240 9.44 -25.22 -17.57
CA VAL A 240 9.80 -24.73 -16.23
C VAL A 240 9.07 -23.43 -15.90
N ASP A 241 8.68 -22.64 -16.91
CA ASP A 241 7.99 -21.37 -16.66
C ASP A 241 6.48 -21.58 -16.41
N SER A 242 5.93 -22.75 -16.78
CA SER A 242 4.57 -23.16 -16.39
C SER A 242 4.46 -23.64 -14.93
N LEU A 243 5.58 -23.76 -14.22
CA LEU A 243 5.62 -24.18 -12.81
C LEU A 243 5.33 -23.06 -11.83
N PHE A 244 5.30 -21.80 -12.28
CA PHE A 244 5.11 -20.66 -11.40
C PHE A 244 3.93 -19.78 -11.82
N ASP A 245 3.16 -19.36 -10.83
CA ASP A 245 2.21 -18.27 -10.97
C ASP A 245 2.78 -16.98 -10.39
N THR A 246 2.45 -15.85 -11.03
CA THR A 246 2.74 -14.50 -10.54
C THR A 246 1.45 -13.87 -10.05
N LEU A 247 1.33 -13.69 -8.73
CA LEU A 247 0.11 -13.19 -8.09
C LEU A 247 0.37 -11.88 -7.36
N LEU A 248 -0.60 -10.98 -7.38
CA LEU A 248 -0.54 -9.71 -6.68
C LEU A 248 -0.60 -9.92 -5.16
N VAL A 249 0.40 -9.37 -4.45
CA VAL A 249 0.47 -9.31 -2.99
C VAL A 249 -0.28 -8.09 -2.48
N GLU A 250 -0.01 -6.91 -3.03
CA GLU A 250 -0.70 -5.64 -2.73
C GLU A 250 -0.26 -4.48 -3.65
N TRP A 251 -1.10 -3.45 -3.73
CA TRP A 251 -0.74 -2.12 -4.20
C TRP A 251 -0.37 -1.21 -3.03
N ASN A 252 0.65 -0.36 -3.22
CA ASN A 252 1.08 0.61 -2.23
C ASN A 252 1.30 2.00 -2.87
N ASP A 253 0.78 3.04 -2.23
CA ASP A 253 0.98 4.43 -2.67
C ASP A 253 2.42 4.90 -2.42
N ALA A 254 3.00 5.65 -3.36
CA ALA A 254 4.38 6.13 -3.33
C ALA A 254 4.74 6.95 -2.08
N TYR A 255 3.80 7.72 -1.52
CA TYR A 255 4.11 8.67 -0.45
C TYR A 255 4.64 8.02 0.85
N SER A 256 4.48 6.70 1.04
CA SER A 256 5.00 6.00 2.22
C SER A 256 5.46 4.56 1.91
N LEU A 257 6.21 4.40 0.82
CA LEU A 257 6.85 3.12 0.47
C LEU A 257 8.18 2.92 1.18
N GLY A 258 8.58 1.67 1.36
CA GLY A 258 9.99 1.34 1.58
C GLY A 258 10.70 1.09 0.25
N SER A 259 11.92 1.61 0.11
CA SER A 259 12.75 1.50 -1.10
C SER A 259 13.41 0.14 -1.28
N TYR A 260 13.67 -0.61 -0.20
CA TYR A 260 14.34 -1.92 -0.25
C TYR A 260 15.61 -1.95 -1.11
N GLY A 261 16.44 -0.91 -1.02
CA GLY A 261 17.68 -0.80 -1.80
C GLY A 261 17.50 -0.24 -3.22
N PHE A 262 16.30 0.24 -3.56
CA PHE A 262 16.07 0.95 -4.81
C PHE A 262 16.86 2.28 -4.88
N SER A 263 17.18 2.71 -6.10
CA SER A 263 17.92 3.95 -6.37
C SER A 263 17.29 5.14 -5.66
N SER A 264 18.07 5.82 -4.80
CA SER A 264 17.58 6.97 -4.04
C SER A 264 17.16 8.13 -4.95
N GLN A 265 17.79 8.26 -6.13
CA GLN A 265 17.41 9.26 -7.13
C GLN A 265 16.01 8.98 -7.67
N HIS A 266 15.76 7.77 -8.17
CA HIS A 266 14.46 7.37 -8.69
C HIS A 266 13.38 7.34 -7.60
N TYR A 267 13.73 6.89 -6.40
CA TYR A 267 12.81 6.88 -5.26
C TYR A 267 12.39 8.30 -4.87
N THR A 268 13.33 9.26 -4.89
CA THR A 268 13.03 10.67 -4.65
C THR A 268 12.14 11.25 -5.74
N ASP A 269 12.34 10.89 -7.01
CA ASP A 269 11.49 11.31 -8.13
C ASP A 269 10.04 10.82 -7.97
N MET A 270 9.84 9.58 -7.51
CA MET A 270 8.51 9.05 -7.20
C MET A 270 7.81 9.83 -6.09
N LEU A 271 8.53 10.15 -5.01
CA LEU A 271 8.00 10.93 -3.89
C LEU A 271 7.59 12.34 -4.33
N ILE A 272 8.43 13.00 -5.14
CA ILE A 272 8.13 14.31 -5.73
C ILE A 272 6.88 14.23 -6.61
N ALA A 273 6.85 13.29 -7.55
CA ALA A 273 5.74 13.12 -8.49
C ALA A 273 4.41 12.93 -7.75
N ARG A 274 4.42 12.07 -6.72
CA ARG A 274 3.22 11.81 -5.93
C ARG A 274 2.81 13.00 -5.06
N TRP A 275 3.77 13.68 -4.43
CA TRP A 275 3.48 14.89 -3.66
C TRP A 275 2.84 15.98 -4.52
N GLN A 276 3.42 16.26 -5.69
CA GLN A 276 2.91 17.27 -6.63
C GLN A 276 1.52 16.93 -7.14
N GLU A 277 1.22 15.66 -7.41
CA GLU A 277 -0.14 15.22 -7.77
C GLU A 277 -1.15 15.56 -6.67
N VAL A 278 -0.82 15.24 -5.41
CA VAL A 278 -1.69 15.54 -4.26
C VAL A 278 -1.85 17.05 -4.08
N ALA A 279 -0.77 17.83 -4.15
CA ALA A 279 -0.80 19.28 -4.00
C ALA A 279 -1.68 19.95 -5.07
N ARG A 280 -1.52 19.56 -6.35
CA ARG A 280 -2.35 20.05 -7.45
C ARG A 280 -3.84 19.74 -7.26
N HIS A 281 -4.18 18.54 -6.78
CA HIS A 281 -5.57 18.21 -6.47
C HIS A 281 -6.15 19.11 -5.37
N VAL A 282 -5.38 19.39 -4.32
CA VAL A 282 -5.83 20.28 -3.23
C VAL A 282 -6.00 21.73 -3.69
N GLN A 283 -5.09 22.24 -4.52
CA GLN A 283 -5.21 23.57 -5.13
C GLN A 283 -6.49 23.68 -5.97
N HIS A 284 -6.75 22.67 -6.82
CA HIS A 284 -7.94 22.63 -7.67
C HIS A 284 -9.24 22.66 -6.87
N ILE A 285 -9.32 21.89 -5.78
CA ILE A 285 -10.47 21.88 -4.88
C ILE A 285 -10.65 23.24 -4.19
N SER A 286 -9.55 23.88 -3.78
CA SER A 286 -9.58 25.18 -3.12
C SER A 286 -10.05 26.31 -4.04
N GLN A 287 -9.83 26.20 -5.36
CA GLN A 287 -10.31 27.18 -6.36
C GLN A 287 -11.78 27.00 -6.74
N GLN A 288 -12.38 25.84 -6.47
CA GLN A 288 -13.78 25.53 -6.80
C GLN A 288 -14.77 25.83 -5.66
N ASN A 289 -14.28 26.11 -4.45
CA ASN A 289 -15.09 26.49 -3.28
C ASN A 289 -14.93 27.98 -2.97
#